data_AF-A0A958T373-F1
#
_entry.id   AF-A0A958T373-F1
#
_cell.length_a   1.000
_cell.length_b   1.000
_cell.length_c   1.000
_cell.angle_alpha   90.00
_cell.angle_beta   90.00
_cell.angle_gamma   90.00
#
_symmetry.space_group_name_H-M   'P 1'
#
loop_
_entity.id
_entity.type
_entity.pdbx_description
1 polymer ?
#
loop_
_entity_poly.entity_id
_entity_poly.type
_entity_poly.pdbx_seq_one_letter_code
_entity_poly.pdbx_strand_id
1 'polypeptide(L)'
;NMVITETGAGAAVSKALPELEGKLTSNAIRVPVPNGSLAILNLELEKETTVAAMNSTLKKYALEGNLVEQIKYELSDELVSSDIVGCSAPAIYDSKATIVRPDGKNAILYIWYDNEYGYSHQVIRLAKYISKVRRYTYY
;
A
#
# COMPACT_ATOMS: atom_id res chain seq x y z
N ASN A 1 -18.17 -1.75 17.34
CA ASN A 1 -18.74 -2.69 16.35
C ASN A 1 -17.85 -2.76 15.13
N MET A 2 -17.74 -3.94 14.52
CA MET A 2 -17.13 -4.11 13.20
C MET A 2 -18.24 -4.17 12.15
N VAL A 3 -18.13 -3.41 11.06
CA VAL A 3 -19.19 -3.29 10.05
C VAL A 3 -18.62 -3.57 8.68
N ILE A 4 -19.13 -4.61 8.02
CA ILE A 4 -18.77 -4.95 6.64
C ILE A 4 -19.48 -3.99 5.69
N THR A 5 -18.75 -3.46 4.71
CA THR A 5 -19.27 -2.55 3.70
C THR A 5 -18.60 -2.78 2.36
N GLU A 6 -19.29 -2.47 1.28
CA GLU A 6 -18.72 -2.48 -0.06
C GLU A 6 -17.74 -1.31 -0.23
N THR A 7 -16.76 -1.48 -1.11
CA THR A 7 -15.78 -0.43 -1.42
C THR A 7 -15.53 -0.34 -2.91
N GLY A 8 -15.40 0.89 -3.41
CA GLY A 8 -15.06 1.18 -4.80
C GLY A 8 -13.57 1.06 -5.12
N ALA A 9 -12.73 0.67 -4.16
CA ALA A 9 -11.28 0.64 -4.31
C ALA A 9 -10.82 -0.26 -5.48
N GLY A 10 -11.34 -1.50 -5.59
CA GLY A 10 -10.97 -2.40 -6.69
C GLY A 10 -11.34 -1.84 -8.08
N ALA A 11 -12.51 -1.20 -8.19
CA ALA A 11 -12.93 -0.55 -9.43
C ALA A 11 -12.06 0.67 -9.76
N ALA A 12 -11.62 1.43 -8.76
CA ALA A 12 -10.72 2.56 -8.94
C ALA A 12 -9.32 2.12 -9.41
N VAL A 13 -8.79 1.02 -8.86
CA VAL A 13 -7.52 0.43 -9.31
C VAL A 13 -7.60 0.02 -10.77
N SER A 14 -8.68 -0.65 -11.18
CA SER A 14 -8.89 -1.06 -12.58
C SER A 14 -8.94 0.15 -13.54
N LYS A 15 -9.47 1.29 -13.10
CA LYS A 15 -9.47 2.54 -13.90
C LYS A 15 -8.08 3.16 -14.02
N ALA A 16 -7.26 3.06 -12.97
CA ALA A 16 -5.90 3.59 -12.97
C ALA A 16 -4.90 2.68 -13.70
N LEU A 17 -5.12 1.37 -13.65
CA LEU A 17 -4.30 0.31 -14.24
C LEU A 17 -5.23 -0.65 -15.02
N PRO A 18 -5.55 -0.35 -16.28
CA PRO A 18 -6.50 -1.13 -17.09
C PRO A 18 -6.14 -2.61 -17.23
N GLU A 19 -4.85 -2.96 -17.17
CA GLU A 19 -4.37 -4.35 -17.21
C GLU A 19 -4.80 -5.22 -16.01
N LEU A 20 -5.36 -4.58 -14.97
CA LEU A 20 -5.92 -5.21 -13.77
C LEU A 20 -7.46 -5.32 -13.80
N GLU A 21 -8.11 -4.89 -14.88
CA GLU A 21 -9.56 -4.98 -15.02
C GLU A 21 -10.04 -6.43 -14.88
N GLY A 22 -11.04 -6.64 -14.03
CA GLY A 22 -11.60 -7.96 -13.73
C GLY A 22 -10.70 -8.88 -12.88
N LYS A 23 -9.47 -8.46 -12.53
CA LYS A 23 -8.53 -9.28 -11.73
C LYS A 23 -8.63 -9.03 -10.24
N LEU A 24 -9.15 -7.87 -9.82
CA LEU A 24 -9.24 -7.47 -8.42
C LEU A 24 -10.69 -7.32 -7.97
N THR A 25 -10.99 -7.85 -6.79
CA THR A 25 -12.24 -7.60 -6.06
C THR A 25 -11.90 -7.11 -4.65
N SER A 26 -12.82 -6.38 -4.01
CA SER A 26 -12.53 -5.74 -2.72
C SER A 26 -13.77 -5.55 -1.87
N ASN A 27 -13.63 -5.72 -0.56
CA ASN A 27 -14.58 -5.30 0.47
C ASN A 27 -13.85 -4.45 1.52
N ALA A 28 -14.60 -3.85 2.44
CA ALA A 28 -14.03 -3.10 3.56
C ALA A 28 -14.73 -3.48 4.87
N ILE A 29 -13.99 -3.37 5.97
CA ILE A 29 -14.50 -3.56 7.32
C ILE A 29 -14.19 -2.30 8.11
N ARG A 30 -15.22 -1.62 8.60
CA ARG A 30 -15.06 -0.47 9.51
C ARG A 30 -14.91 -0.98 10.93
N VAL A 31 -13.87 -0.50 11.61
CA VAL A 31 -13.54 -0.85 13.00
C VAL A 31 -13.50 0.43 13.85
N PRO A 32 -13.66 0.37 15.19
CA PRO A 32 -13.71 1.55 16.05
C PRO A 32 -12.30 2.12 16.33
N VAL A 33 -11.62 2.53 15.27
CA VAL A 33 -10.32 3.21 15.30
C VAL A 33 -10.47 4.53 14.53
N PRO A 34 -10.08 5.68 15.11
CA PRO A 34 -10.35 6.99 14.50
C PRO A 34 -9.52 7.25 13.23
N ASN A 35 -8.28 6.77 13.19
CA ASN A 35 -7.39 6.89 12.04
C ASN A 35 -6.38 5.73 12.04
N GLY A 36 -5.84 5.43 10.87
CA GLY A 36 -4.91 4.33 10.63
C GLY A 36 -5.66 3.12 10.10
N SER A 37 -5.47 2.90 8.80
CA SER A 37 -6.17 1.85 8.04
C SER A 37 -5.17 0.82 7.51
N LEU A 38 -5.67 -0.38 7.22
CA LEU A 38 -4.88 -1.51 6.70
C LEU A 38 -5.55 -2.07 5.45
N ALA A 39 -4.78 -2.18 4.38
CA ALA A 39 -5.14 -2.93 3.19
C ALA A 39 -4.47 -4.31 3.24
N ILE A 40 -5.28 -5.35 3.02
CA ILE A 40 -4.81 -6.74 2.93
C ILE A 40 -4.99 -7.17 1.48
N LEU A 41 -3.89 -7.40 0.77
CA LEU A 41 -3.92 -7.85 -0.62
C LEU A 41 -3.60 -9.34 -0.64
N ASN A 42 -4.60 -10.16 -0.93
CA ASN A 42 -4.41 -11.58 -1.21
C ASN A 42 -4.29 -11.76 -2.72
N LEU A 43 -3.12 -12.19 -3.18
CA LEU A 43 -2.75 -12.22 -4.59
C LEU A 43 -2.42 -13.65 -5.02
N GLU A 44 -2.83 -13.98 -6.25
CA GLU A 44 -2.32 -15.13 -7.00
C GLU A 44 -1.33 -14.60 -8.04
N LEU A 45 -0.13 -15.18 -8.06
CA LEU A 45 1.00 -14.73 -8.85
C LEU A 45 1.26 -15.70 -10.00
N GLU A 46 1.52 -15.16 -11.19
CA GLU A 46 1.89 -15.96 -12.37
C GLU A 46 3.26 -16.64 -12.20
N LYS A 47 4.15 -16.02 -11.41
CA LYS A 47 5.50 -16.53 -11.13
C LYS A 47 5.66 -16.76 -9.63
N GLU A 48 6.29 -17.88 -9.31
CA GLU A 48 6.59 -18.25 -7.94
C GLU A 48 7.55 -17.23 -7.30
N THR A 49 7.28 -16.90 -6.04
CA THR A 49 8.09 -15.97 -5.26
C THR A 49 8.37 -16.50 -3.86
N THR A 50 9.19 -15.78 -3.11
CA THR A 50 9.47 -16.04 -1.70
C THR A 50 9.27 -14.75 -0.91
N VAL A 51 9.08 -14.86 0.41
CA VAL A 51 9.01 -13.68 1.30
C VAL A 51 10.25 -12.80 1.13
N ALA A 52 11.44 -13.40 1.05
CA ALA A 52 12.69 -12.68 0.86
C ALA A 52 12.74 -11.93 -0.48
N ALA A 53 12.29 -12.56 -1.57
CA ALA A 53 12.23 -11.92 -2.89
C ALA A 53 11.21 -10.77 -2.92
N MET A 54 10.04 -10.96 -2.30
CA MET A 54 9.01 -9.92 -2.17
C MET A 54 9.52 -8.73 -1.38
N ASN A 55 10.11 -8.98 -0.21
CA ASN A 55 10.70 -7.96 0.65
C ASN A 55 11.82 -7.20 -0.05
N SER A 56 12.72 -7.91 -0.76
CA SER A 56 13.79 -7.27 -1.54
C SER A 56 13.23 -6.35 -2.63
N THR A 57 12.20 -6.81 -3.35
CA THR A 57 11.57 -6.03 -4.42
C THR A 57 10.92 -4.76 -3.89
N LEU A 58 10.11 -4.86 -2.83
CA LEU A 58 9.42 -3.72 -2.24
C LEU A 58 10.40 -2.76 -1.56
N LYS A 59 11.44 -3.27 -0.90
CA LYS A 59 12.51 -2.46 -0.32
C LYS A 59 13.24 -1.66 -1.40
N LYS A 60 13.56 -2.28 -2.53
CA LYS A 60 14.20 -1.60 -3.66
C LYS A 60 13.34 -0.42 -4.14
N TYR A 61 12.06 -0.63 -4.43
CA TYR A 61 11.19 0.45 -4.90
C TYR A 61 10.86 1.49 -3.84
N ALA A 62 10.93 1.15 -2.56
CA ALA A 62 10.82 2.10 -1.46
C ALA A 62 12.06 3.01 -1.31
N LEU A 63 13.22 2.59 -1.82
CA LEU A 63 14.49 3.32 -1.66
C LEU A 63 15.00 3.93 -2.97
N GLU A 64 14.59 3.39 -4.12
CA GLU A 64 15.06 3.80 -5.44
C GLU A 64 13.91 4.06 -6.42
N GLY A 65 14.09 5.06 -7.29
CA GLY A 65 13.22 5.34 -8.43
C GLY A 65 11.97 6.16 -8.09
N ASN A 66 10.88 5.92 -8.82
CA ASN A 66 9.69 6.78 -8.79
C ASN A 66 8.77 6.57 -7.57
N LEU A 67 9.08 5.58 -6.72
CA LEU A 67 8.22 5.12 -5.62
C LEU A 67 8.78 5.43 -4.21
N VAL A 68 9.93 6.13 -4.11
CA VAL A 68 10.66 6.42 -2.85
C VAL A 68 9.85 7.22 -1.82
N GLU A 69 8.86 7.99 -2.26
CA GLU A 69 7.93 8.71 -1.38
C GLU A 69 6.52 8.10 -1.37
N GLN A 70 6.32 6.99 -2.08
CA GLN A 70 5.03 6.34 -2.23
C GLN A 70 4.96 5.08 -1.37
N ILE A 71 6.06 4.34 -1.29
CA ILE A 71 6.17 3.13 -0.49
C ILE A 71 7.13 3.41 0.66
N LYS A 72 6.63 3.34 1.89
CA LYS A 72 7.47 3.24 3.09
C LYS A 72 7.64 1.76 3.42
N TYR A 73 8.88 1.29 3.51
CA TYR A 73 9.19 -0.08 3.90
C TYR A 73 9.38 -0.16 5.41
N GLU A 74 8.55 -0.93 6.11
CA GLU A 74 8.58 -1.07 7.57
C GLU A 74 9.13 -2.45 8.00
N LEU A 75 10.00 -2.45 9.00
CA LEU A 75 10.76 -3.60 9.50
C LEU A 75 10.32 -4.04 10.91
N SER A 76 9.52 -3.22 11.59
CA SER A 76 9.02 -3.50 12.94
C SER A 76 8.20 -4.80 12.98
N ASP A 77 8.45 -5.62 14.01
CA ASP A 77 7.67 -6.84 14.30
C ASP A 77 6.38 -6.53 15.07
N GLU A 78 6.20 -5.29 15.55
CA GLU A 78 5.12 -4.87 16.45
C GLU A 78 4.39 -3.62 15.93
N LEU A 79 4.37 -3.40 14.61
CA LEU A 79 3.71 -2.23 14.02
C LEU A 79 2.19 -2.25 14.30
N VAL A 80 1.69 -1.15 14.88
CA VAL A 80 0.25 -0.98 15.14
C VAL A 80 -0.33 0.26 14.46
N SER A 81 -1.66 0.36 14.42
CA SER A 81 -2.36 1.44 13.70
C SER A 81 -2.04 2.84 14.22
N SER A 82 -1.67 3.00 15.49
CA SER A 82 -1.27 4.30 16.04
C SER A 82 0.09 4.79 15.55
N ASP A 83 1.00 3.89 15.20
CA ASP A 83 2.37 4.25 14.83
C ASP A 83 2.46 4.90 13.44
N ILE A 84 1.45 4.66 12.61
CA ILE A 84 1.39 5.18 11.25
C ILE A 84 0.68 6.54 11.16
N VAL A 85 0.05 7.01 12.24
CA VAL A 85 -0.67 8.30 12.24
C VAL A 85 0.32 9.44 12.02
N GLY A 86 0.02 10.29 11.05
CA GLY A 86 0.91 11.37 10.61
C GLY A 86 1.99 10.92 9.62
N CYS A 87 1.98 9.67 9.14
CA CYS A 87 2.88 9.25 8.08
C CYS A 87 2.43 9.81 6.72
N SER A 88 3.34 10.46 6.00
CA SER A 88 3.07 11.07 4.69
C SER A 88 3.02 10.06 3.55
N ALA A 89 3.60 8.88 3.72
CA ALA A 89 3.61 7.83 2.71
C ALA A 89 2.20 7.24 2.55
N PRO A 90 1.66 7.13 1.33
CA PRO A 90 0.34 6.57 1.08
C PRO A 90 0.28 5.04 1.22
N ALA A 91 1.42 4.36 1.22
CA ALA A 91 1.52 2.92 1.40
C ALA A 91 2.71 2.61 2.32
N ILE A 92 2.43 1.99 3.46
CA ILE A 92 3.42 1.57 4.45
C ILE A 92 3.40 0.05 4.47
N TYR A 93 4.37 -0.55 3.80
CA TYR A 93 4.47 -1.99 3.62
C TYR A 93 5.02 -2.65 4.89
N ASP A 94 4.27 -3.59 5.44
CA ASP A 94 4.66 -4.39 6.59
C ASP A 94 5.42 -5.65 6.14
N SER A 95 6.76 -5.59 6.24
CA SER A 95 7.61 -6.66 5.74
C SER A 95 7.63 -7.92 6.60
N LYS A 96 7.22 -7.80 7.87
CA LYS A 96 7.20 -8.89 8.84
C LYS A 96 5.84 -9.60 8.86
N ALA A 97 4.76 -8.88 8.61
CA ALA A 97 3.43 -9.46 8.45
C ALA A 97 3.21 -10.15 7.09
N THR A 98 4.04 -9.88 6.09
CA THR A 98 3.85 -10.42 4.73
C THR A 98 4.04 -11.95 4.67
N ILE A 99 3.09 -12.62 4.04
CA ILE A 99 3.04 -14.09 3.94
C ILE A 99 3.14 -14.49 2.47
N VAL A 100 3.98 -15.48 2.18
CA VAL A 100 3.99 -16.16 0.87
C VAL A 100 3.78 -17.65 1.15
N ARG A 101 2.88 -18.29 0.39
CA ARG A 101 2.64 -19.73 0.53
C ARG A 101 3.89 -20.54 0.18
N PRO A 102 4.05 -21.76 0.72
CA PRO A 102 5.22 -22.61 0.42
C PRO A 102 5.41 -22.92 -1.07
N ASP A 103 4.33 -22.92 -1.86
CA ASP A 103 4.37 -23.11 -3.32
C ASP A 103 4.77 -21.84 -4.10
N GLY A 104 4.92 -20.70 -3.41
CA GLY A 104 5.31 -19.42 -3.99
C GLY A 104 4.26 -18.74 -4.87
N LYS A 105 3.08 -19.35 -5.08
CA LYS A 105 2.07 -18.84 -6.04
C LYS A 105 1.06 -17.88 -5.43
N ASN A 106 0.93 -17.85 -4.11
CA ASN A 106 0.09 -16.88 -3.43
C ASN A 106 0.89 -16.04 -2.45
N ALA A 107 0.55 -14.75 -2.40
CA ALA A 107 1.12 -13.81 -1.45
C ALA A 107 0.00 -13.00 -0.78
N ILE A 108 0.15 -12.79 0.53
CA ILE A 108 -0.69 -11.87 1.30
C ILE A 108 0.21 -10.71 1.74
N LEU A 109 -0.09 -9.52 1.22
CA LEU A 109 0.62 -8.29 1.57
C LEU A 109 -0.24 -7.46 2.53
N TYR A 110 0.42 -6.89 3.53
CA TYR A 110 -0.19 -6.01 4.51
C TYR A 110 0.36 -4.59 4.31
N ILE A 111 -0.53 -3.65 4.00
CA ILE A 111 -0.17 -2.27 3.68
C ILE A 111 -0.97 -1.34 4.57
N TRP A 112 -0.27 -0.73 5.54
CA TRP A 112 -0.83 0.31 6.37
C TRP A 112 -0.87 1.64 5.63
N TYR A 113 -1.82 2.49 5.99
CA TYR A 113 -1.87 3.86 5.50
C TYR A 113 -2.66 4.76 6.45
N ASP A 114 -2.17 5.97 6.63
CA ASP A 114 -2.97 7.03 7.23
C ASP A 114 -3.97 7.53 6.18
N ASN A 115 -5.24 7.20 6.38
CA ASN A 115 -6.31 7.50 5.43
C ASN A 115 -6.64 9.00 5.34
N GLU A 116 -6.15 9.82 6.28
CA GLU A 116 -6.33 11.26 6.26
C GLU A 116 -5.07 11.96 5.74
N TYR A 117 -3.95 11.75 6.42
CA TYR A 117 -2.72 12.52 6.20
C TYR A 117 -1.94 12.06 4.96
N GLY A 118 -1.79 10.75 4.78
CA GLY A 118 -1.12 10.16 3.62
C GLY A 118 -1.85 10.48 2.31
N TYR A 119 -3.18 10.39 2.32
CA TYR A 119 -4.00 10.78 1.17
C TYR A 119 -3.91 12.28 0.87
N SER A 120 -3.99 13.13 1.90
CA SER A 120 -3.85 14.59 1.74
C SER A 120 -2.51 14.97 1.12
N HIS A 121 -1.43 14.27 1.47
CA HIS A 121 -0.12 14.44 0.84
C HIS A 121 -0.15 14.10 -0.65
N GLN A 122 -0.88 13.07 -1.08
CA GLN A 122 -1.03 12.72 -2.49
C GLN A 122 -1.80 13.79 -3.28
N VAL A 123 -2.83 14.38 -2.68
CA VAL A 123 -3.56 15.51 -3.31
C VAL A 123 -2.63 16.70 -3.53
N ILE A 124 -1.83 17.07 -2.52
CA ILE A 124 -0.84 18.14 -2.65
C ILE A 124 0.22 17.79 -3.70
N ARG A 125 0.70 16.54 -3.73
CA ARG A 125 1.67 16.07 -4.72
C ARG A 125 1.12 16.15 -6.15
N LEU A 126 -0.14 15.79 -6.36
CA LEU A 126 -0.81 15.93 -7.65
C LEU A 126 -0.99 17.41 -8.04
N ALA A 127 -1.41 18.26 -7.10
CA ALA A 127 -1.53 19.69 -7.34
C ALA A 127 -0.20 20.32 -7.76
N LYS A 128 0.89 20.00 -7.06
CA LYS A 128 2.27 20.43 -7.42
C LYS A 128 2.72 19.92 -8.78
N TYR A 129 2.29 18.71 -9.16
CA TYR A 129 2.58 18.15 -10.49
C TYR A 129 1.91 18.95 -11.59
N ILE A 130 0.60 19.19 -11.46
CA ILE A 130 -0.21 19.90 -12.44
C ILE A 130 0.26 21.36 -12.56
N SER A 131 0.57 22.01 -11.44
CA SER A 131 1.06 23.38 -11.41
C SER A 131 2.53 23.54 -11.83
N LYS A 132 3.24 22.42 -12.07
CA LYS A 132 4.67 22.39 -12.38
C LYS A 132 5.57 23.03 -11.31
N VAL A 133 5.11 23.06 -10.06
CA VAL A 133 5.88 23.54 -8.89
C VAL A 133 6.45 22.35 -8.12
N ARG A 134 7.25 21.52 -8.82
CA ARG A 134 7.97 20.40 -8.20
C ARG A 134 9.40 20.84 -7.89
N ARG A 135 9.83 20.63 -6.64
CA ARG A 135 11.25 20.71 -6.30
C ARG A 135 11.98 19.53 -6.96
N TYR A 136 13.21 19.76 -7.42
CA TYR A 136 14.08 18.66 -7.81
C TYR A 136 14.34 17.81 -6.57
N THR A 137 14.00 16.53 -6.66
CA THR A 137 14.25 15.53 -5.63
C THR A 137 15.42 14.67 -6.08
N TYR A 138 16.46 14.59 -5.25
CA TYR A 138 17.62 13.75 -5.47
C TYR A 138 17.39 12.48 -4.64
N TYR A 139 16.98 11.40 -5.30
CA TYR A 139 16.96 10.05 -4.74
C TYR A 139 18.02 9.24 -5.47
#